data_AF-A0A101LYB0-F1
#
_entry.id   AF-A0A101LYB0-F1
#
_cell.length_a   1.000
_cell.length_b   1.000
_cell.length_c   1.000
_cell.angle_alpha   90.00
_cell.angle_beta   90.00
_cell.angle_gamma   90.00
#
_symmetry.space_group_name_H-M   'P 1'
#
loop_
_entity.id
_entity.type
_entity.pdbx_description
1 polymer ?
#
loop_
_entity_poly.entity_id
_entity_poly.type
_entity_poly.pdbx_seq_one_letter_code
_entity_poly.pdbx_strand_id
1 'polypeptide(L)'
;MSALKVLKTFPSQRKSLLSALGAVDPSNARLITSDLDKAEPRLPPSVAFQIPITIKNLTVHRCIIDEGASTCVMSTNVWKRLGSPELVPSTITLRAYDGRPSQPEGL
;
A
#
# COMPACT_ATOMS: atom_id res chain seq x y z
N MET A 1 -17.33 16.32 -20.49
CA MET A 1 -17.03 17.14 -19.28
C MET A 1 -15.82 16.52 -18.58
N SER A 2 -14.78 17.29 -18.25
CA SER A 2 -13.60 16.76 -17.52
C SER A 2 -13.97 16.43 -16.07
N ALA A 3 -13.41 15.33 -15.52
CA ALA A 3 -13.58 14.95 -14.12
C ALA A 3 -13.22 16.10 -13.15
N LEU A 4 -12.20 16.90 -13.50
CA LEU A 4 -11.79 18.06 -12.71
C LEU A 4 -12.88 19.13 -12.60
N LYS A 5 -13.71 19.27 -13.65
CA LYS A 5 -14.83 20.22 -13.69
C LYS A 5 -16.00 19.71 -12.85
N VAL A 6 -16.28 18.41 -12.87
CA VAL A 6 -17.32 17.78 -12.04
C VAL A 6 -16.96 17.88 -10.55
N LEU A 7 -15.71 17.60 -10.18
CA LEU A 7 -15.21 17.69 -8.79
C LEU A 7 -15.37 19.09 -8.18
N LYS A 8 -15.24 20.15 -8.99
CA LYS A 8 -15.40 21.55 -8.56
C LYS A 8 -16.86 22.02 -8.50
N THR A 9 -17.74 21.42 -9.30
CA THR A 9 -19.11 21.92 -9.51
C THR A 9 -20.16 21.17 -8.68
N PHE A 10 -19.90 19.91 -8.31
CA PHE A 10 -20.86 19.07 -7.58
C PHE A 10 -20.21 18.42 -6.34
N PRO A 11 -20.10 19.15 -5.23
CA PRO A 11 -19.46 18.67 -4.00
C PRO A 11 -20.09 17.38 -3.45
N SER A 12 -21.41 17.23 -3.62
CA SER A 12 -22.16 16.04 -3.20
C SER A 12 -21.80 14.76 -3.98
N GLN A 13 -21.29 14.90 -5.22
CA GLN A 13 -20.89 13.78 -6.08
C GLN A 13 -19.37 13.52 -6.04
N ARG A 14 -18.59 14.43 -5.44
CA ARG A 14 -17.12 14.36 -5.37
C ARG A 14 -16.63 13.04 -4.78
N LYS A 15 -17.19 12.63 -3.64
CA LYS A 15 -16.80 11.40 -2.94
C LYS A 15 -17.04 10.15 -3.80
N SER A 16 -18.22 10.04 -4.41
CA SER A 16 -18.59 8.91 -5.27
C SER A 16 -17.73 8.86 -6.53
N LEU A 17 -17.42 10.02 -7.13
CA LEU A 17 -16.57 10.11 -8.31
C LEU A 17 -15.12 9.76 -8.00
N LEU A 18 -14.54 10.28 -6.92
CA LEU A 18 -13.17 9.93 -6.51
C LEU A 18 -13.06 8.43 -6.24
N SER A 19 -14.02 7.86 -5.51
CA SER A 19 -14.08 6.42 -5.25
C SER A 19 -14.16 5.59 -6.55
N ALA A 20 -14.95 6.01 -7.53
CA ALA A 20 -15.07 5.31 -8.82
C ALA A 20 -13.77 5.37 -9.66
N LEU A 21 -12.95 6.40 -9.45
CA LEU A 21 -11.65 6.56 -10.11
C LEU A 21 -10.50 5.90 -9.33
N GLY A 22 -10.77 5.23 -8.21
CA GLY A 22 -9.74 4.71 -7.31
C GLY A 22 -8.97 5.79 -6.55
N ALA A 23 -9.42 7.05 -6.62
CA ALA A 23 -8.82 8.17 -5.93
C ALA A 23 -9.42 8.32 -4.51
N VAL A 24 -8.58 8.68 -3.55
CA VAL A 24 -9.03 8.97 -2.19
C VAL A 24 -9.43 10.44 -2.09
N ASP A 25 -10.54 10.74 -1.41
CA ASP A 25 -10.93 12.11 -1.12
C ASP A 25 -9.86 12.80 -0.25
N PRO A 26 -9.25 13.92 -0.68
CA PRO A 26 -8.28 14.66 0.13
C PRO A 26 -8.83 15.14 1.48
N SER A 27 -10.15 15.25 1.62
CA SER A 27 -10.83 15.61 2.88
C SER A 27 -11.12 14.41 3.79
N ASN A 28 -10.74 13.20 3.39
CA ASN A 28 -10.93 12.01 4.20
C ASN A 28 -10.07 12.08 5.47
N ALA A 29 -10.72 12.11 6.64
CA ALA A 29 -10.03 12.16 7.94
C ALA A 29 -9.10 10.97 8.22
N ARG A 30 -9.19 9.88 7.44
CA ARG A 30 -8.31 8.70 7.53
C ARG A 30 -7.15 8.75 6.53
N LEU A 31 -7.10 9.76 5.66
CA LEU A 31 -5.99 9.93 4.72
C LEU A 31 -4.80 10.56 5.45
N ILE A 32 -3.65 9.91 5.33
CA ILE A 32 -2.36 10.47 5.74
C ILE A 32 -1.63 10.87 4.46
N THR A 33 -1.28 12.14 4.35
CA THR A 33 -0.55 12.68 3.20
C THR A 33 0.86 13.03 3.63
N SER A 34 1.86 12.58 2.87
CA SER A 34 3.26 12.95 3.06
C SER A 34 3.77 13.66 1.79
N ASP A 35 4.28 14.87 1.96
CA ASP A 35 4.87 15.67 0.88
C ASP A 35 6.38 15.40 0.84
N LEU A 36 6.82 14.51 -0.04
CA LEU A 36 8.21 14.07 -0.12
C LEU A 36 9.17 15.17 -0.58
N ASP A 37 8.69 16.16 -1.32
CA ASP A 37 9.52 17.29 -1.76
C ASP A 37 9.75 18.31 -0.64
N LYS A 38 8.97 18.22 0.46
CA LYS A 38 9.17 19.00 1.70
C LYS A 38 9.83 18.18 2.81
N ALA A 39 10.11 16.91 2.59
CA ALA A 39 10.84 16.10 3.56
C ALA A 39 12.33 16.50 3.55
N GLU A 40 12.87 16.88 4.72
CA GLU A 40 14.29 17.18 4.89
C GLU A 40 14.96 16.19 5.85
N PRO A 41 16.02 15.47 5.43
CA PRO A 41 16.56 15.43 4.07
C PRO A 41 15.60 14.73 3.09
N ARG A 42 15.64 15.13 1.82
CA ARG A 42 14.87 14.45 0.77
C ARG A 42 15.27 12.98 0.72
N LEU A 43 14.27 12.09 0.76
CA LEU A 43 14.53 10.66 0.65
C LEU A 43 15.20 10.37 -0.71
N PRO A 44 16.34 9.67 -0.74
CA PRO A 44 16.96 9.27 -1.99
C PRO A 44 15.98 8.42 -2.83
N PRO A 45 16.01 8.51 -4.17
CA PRO A 45 15.13 7.70 -5.03
C PRO A 45 15.29 6.18 -4.83
N SER A 46 16.44 5.74 -4.30
CA SER A 46 16.74 4.33 -4.00
C SER A 46 16.19 3.86 -2.66
N VAL A 47 15.66 4.75 -1.81
CA VAL A 47 15.15 4.40 -0.48
C VAL A 47 13.64 4.19 -0.56
N ALA A 48 13.20 2.99 -0.19
CA ALA A 48 11.77 2.66 -0.11
C ALA A 48 11.08 3.49 0.98
N PHE A 49 9.87 3.98 0.69
CA PHE A 49 9.02 4.60 1.69
C PHE A 49 8.51 3.53 2.66
N GLN A 50 8.81 3.70 3.96
CA GLN A 50 8.51 2.72 4.98
C GLN A 50 7.64 3.31 6.09
N ILE A 51 6.68 2.52 6.55
CA ILE A 51 5.87 2.85 7.73
C ILE A 51 6.02 1.75 8.79
N PRO A 52 6.23 2.09 10.06
CA PRO A 52 6.07 1.13 11.15
C PRO A 52 4.60 0.77 11.31
N ILE A 53 4.30 -0.53 11.40
CA ILE A 53 2.94 -1.03 11.65
C ILE A 53 2.94 -1.84 12.93
N THR A 54 1.96 -1.60 13.81
CA THR A 54 1.72 -2.44 14.98
C THR A 54 0.46 -3.27 14.76
N ILE A 55 0.58 -4.59 14.86
CA ILE A 55 -0.52 -5.55 14.75
C ILE A 55 -0.57 -6.34 16.06
N LYS A 56 -1.66 -6.17 16.82
CA LYS A 56 -1.75 -6.68 18.20
C LYS A 56 -0.55 -6.18 19.03
N ASN A 57 0.33 -7.08 19.46
CA ASN A 57 1.51 -6.80 20.28
C ASN A 57 2.83 -6.89 19.47
N LEU A 58 2.74 -7.02 18.14
CA LEU A 58 3.90 -7.10 17.26
C LEU A 58 4.07 -5.79 16.48
N THR A 59 5.23 -5.16 16.62
CA THR A 59 5.63 -4.04 15.77
C THR A 59 6.52 -4.53 14.62
N VAL A 60 6.10 -4.24 13.39
CA VAL A 60 6.84 -4.45 12.15
C VAL A 60 7.39 -3.08 11.72
N HIS A 61 8.69 -2.86 11.95
CA HIS A 61 9.31 -1.55 11.72
C HIS A 61 9.53 -1.19 10.24
N ARG A 62 9.57 -2.20 9.35
CA ARG A 62 9.98 -2.04 7.94
C ARG A 62 8.89 -2.51 6.99
N CYS A 63 7.67 -1.98 7.11
CA CYS A 63 6.65 -2.20 6.09
C CYS A 63 6.87 -1.20 4.95
N ILE A 64 7.08 -1.71 3.75
CA ILE A 64 7.31 -0.92 2.54
C ILE A 64 5.96 -0.61 1.89
N ILE A 65 5.76 0.64 1.48
CA ILE A 65 4.65 1.02 0.62
C ILE A 65 5.13 0.92 -0.83
N ASP A 66 4.62 -0.06 -1.56
CA ASP A 66 4.95 -0.34 -2.95
C ASP A 66 3.70 -0.23 -3.83
N GLU A 67 3.61 0.86 -4.60
CA GLU A 67 2.51 1.09 -5.55
C GLU A 67 2.56 0.10 -6.73
N GLY A 68 3.75 -0.43 -7.05
CA GLY A 68 3.92 -1.42 -8.12
C GLY A 68 3.45 -2.83 -7.74
N ALA A 69 3.20 -3.09 -6.45
CA ALA A 69 2.74 -4.38 -5.98
C ALA A 69 1.24 -4.57 -6.22
N SER A 70 0.87 -5.65 -6.92
CA SER A 70 -0.54 -6.02 -7.13
C SER A 70 -1.21 -6.67 -5.92
N THR A 71 -0.42 -7.07 -4.92
CA THR A 71 -0.89 -7.71 -3.68
C THR A 71 0.07 -7.41 -2.53
N CYS A 72 -0.42 -7.50 -1.30
CA CYS A 72 0.40 -7.38 -0.10
C CYS A 72 1.25 -8.63 0.11
N VAL A 73 2.55 -8.46 0.34
CA VAL A 73 3.48 -9.56 0.65
C VAL A 73 3.96 -9.42 2.09
N MET A 74 3.92 -10.53 2.84
CA MET A 74 4.39 -10.59 4.22
C MET A 74 5.46 -11.67 4.36
N SER A 75 6.53 -11.37 5.09
CA SER A 75 7.54 -12.39 5.41
C SER A 75 6.94 -13.48 6.31
N THR A 76 7.34 -14.73 6.09
CA THR A 76 6.84 -15.87 6.86
C THR A 76 7.21 -15.80 8.33
N ASN A 77 8.33 -15.14 8.68
CA ASN A 77 8.68 -14.86 10.07
C ASN A 77 7.67 -13.95 10.76
N VAL A 78 7.24 -12.86 10.12
CA VAL A 78 6.20 -11.96 10.66
C VAL A 78 4.87 -12.71 10.80
N TRP A 79 4.49 -13.48 9.79
CA TRP A 79 3.28 -14.31 9.81
C TRP A 79 3.26 -15.26 11.02
N LYS A 80 4.35 -16.00 11.25
CA LYS A 80 4.48 -16.91 12.41
C LYS A 80 4.43 -16.16 13.73
N ARG A 81 5.12 -15.01 13.85
CA ARG A 81 5.12 -14.19 15.07
C ARG A 81 3.75 -13.59 15.41
N LEU A 82 2.87 -13.44 14.43
CA LEU A 82 1.48 -13.02 14.65
C LEU A 82 0.60 -14.15 15.21
N GLY A 83 1.12 -15.38 15.30
CA GLY A 83 0.35 -16.56 15.66
C GLY A 83 -0.64 -16.95 14.58
N SER A 84 -0.33 -16.64 13.32
CA SER A 84 -1.18 -16.97 12.19
C SER A 84 -1.19 -18.48 11.89
N PRO A 85 -2.21 -19.00 11.19
CA PRO A 85 -2.28 -20.41 10.80
C PRO A 85 -1.09 -20.88 9.96
N GLU A 86 -0.91 -22.19 9.86
CA GLU A 86 0.07 -22.76 8.93
C GLU A 86 -0.20 -22.32 7.49
N LEU A 87 0.87 -22.03 6.77
CA LEU A 87 0.80 -21.63 5.37
C LEU A 87 0.53 -22.86 4.52
N VAL A 88 -0.45 -22.75 3.61
CA VAL A 88 -0.71 -23.77 2.60
C VAL A 88 -0.01 -23.34 1.32
N PRO A 89 0.79 -24.23 0.68
CA PRO A 89 1.49 -23.90 -0.55
C PRO A 89 0.54 -23.35 -1.62
N SER A 90 0.92 -22.23 -2.22
CA SER A 90 0.17 -21.67 -3.33
C SER A 90 0.69 -22.20 -4.67
N THR A 91 -0.18 -22.26 -5.67
CA THR A 91 0.20 -22.46 -7.07
C THR A 91 0.47 -21.15 -7.79
N ILE A 92 0.19 -20.00 -7.15
CA ILE A 92 0.33 -18.67 -7.74
C ILE A 92 1.81 -18.26 -7.76
N THR A 93 2.28 -17.82 -8.94
CA THR A 93 3.62 -17.25 -9.09
C THR A 93 3.58 -15.73 -8.98
N LEU A 94 4.41 -15.16 -8.11
CA LEU A 94 4.68 -13.73 -8.08
C LEU A 94 5.89 -13.41 -8.94
N ARG A 95 5.83 -12.32 -9.71
CA ARG A 95 6.95 -11.85 -10.53
C ARG A 95 7.51 -10.57 -9.92
N ALA A 96 8.80 -10.59 -9.59
CA ALA A 96 9.50 -9.41 -9.12
C ALA A 96 9.86 -8.46 -10.28
N TYR A 97 10.35 -7.27 -9.95
CA TYR A 97 10.77 -6.26 -10.93
C TYR A 97 11.83 -6.77 -11.93
N ASP A 98 12.72 -7.66 -11.49
CA ASP A 98 13.73 -8.31 -12.35
C ASP A 98 13.16 -9.39 -13.28
N GLY A 99 11.84 -9.55 -13.29
CA GLY A 99 11.13 -10.53 -14.08
C GLY A 99 11.23 -11.96 -13.54
N ARG A 100 11.93 -12.20 -12.43
CA ARG A 100 12.10 -13.55 -11.89
C ARG A 100 10.81 -14.03 -11.21
N PRO A 101 10.38 -15.27 -11.49
CA PRO A 101 9.26 -15.86 -10.79
C PRO A 101 9.67 -16.30 -9.38
N SER A 102 8.77 -16.13 -8.42
CA SER A 102 8.90 -16.63 -7.06
C SER A 102 7.56 -17.25 -6.62
N GLN A 103 7.64 -18.34 -5.88
CA GLN A 103 6.46 -19.02 -5.32
C GLN A 103 6.36 -18.62 -3.85
N PRO A 104 5.23 -18.04 -3.40
CA PRO A 104 5.03 -17.73 -1.99
C PRO A 104 4.81 -19.00 -1.19
N GLU A 105 5.27 -19.01 0.07
CA GLU A 105 5.04 -20.14 1.00
C GLU A 105 3.55 -20.38 1.29
N GLY A 106 2.72 -19.34 1.14
CA GLY A 106 1.26 -19.47 1.13
C GLY A 106 0.57 -18.17 0.73
N LEU A 107 -0.74 -18.27 0.52
CA LEU A 107 -1.67 -17.17 0.24
C LEU A 107 -2.94 -17.31 1.07
#